data_AF-A0A2N6FH03-F1
#
_entry.id   AF-A0A2N6FH03-F1
#
_cell.length_a   1.000
_cell.length_b   1.000
_cell.length_c   1.000
_cell.angle_alpha   90.00
_cell.angle_beta   90.00
_cell.angle_gamma   90.00
#
_symmetry.space_group_name_H-M   'P 1'
#
loop_
_entity.id
_entity.type
_entity.pdbx_description
1 polymer ?
#
loop_
_entity_poly.entity_id
_entity_poly.type
_entity_poly.pdbx_seq_one_letter_code
_entity_poly.pdbx_strand_id
1 'polypeptide(L)'
;MRLATVLLLLTLLSSCATIPRQPETSQDADKLLQEGIVALGEKHSTHLLKQLVKQYPDTPQAKAAAQILKVCLKKKADTNKGEIEKLKQENLQLKEDLDKLRQLLISSEKRAS
;
A
#
# COMPACT_ATOMS: atom_id res chain seq x y z
N MET A 1 -5.31 -20.54 -59.58
CA MET A 1 -4.44 -19.82 -58.62
C MET A 1 -4.89 -18.36 -58.41
N ARG A 2 -6.16 -18.12 -58.03
CA ARG A 2 -6.68 -16.75 -57.76
C ARG A 2 -7.44 -16.62 -56.43
N LEU A 3 -7.70 -17.72 -55.73
CA LEU A 3 -8.33 -17.72 -54.40
C LEU A 3 -7.32 -17.48 -53.26
N ALA A 4 -6.09 -17.99 -53.40
CA ALA A 4 -5.06 -17.88 -52.36
C ALA A 4 -4.59 -16.43 -52.13
N THR A 5 -4.63 -15.58 -53.16
CA THR A 5 -4.26 -14.17 -53.07
C THR A 5 -5.31 -13.32 -52.37
N VAL A 6 -6.59 -13.69 -52.45
CA VAL A 6 -7.68 -12.95 -51.78
C VAL A 6 -7.70 -13.26 -50.28
N LEU A 7 -7.43 -14.51 -49.89
CA LEU A 7 -7.37 -14.90 -48.47
C LEU A 7 -6.19 -14.27 -47.72
N LEU A 8 -5.05 -14.02 -48.39
CA LEU A 8 -3.87 -13.42 -47.78
C LEU A 8 -4.01 -11.91 -47.53
N LEU A 9 -4.92 -11.24 -48.25
CA LEU A 9 -5.21 -9.81 -48.11
C LEU A 9 -6.19 -9.51 -46.95
N LEU A 10 -7.00 -10.48 -46.52
CA LEU A 10 -7.98 -10.31 -45.44
C LEU A 10 -7.36 -10.40 -44.04
N THR A 11 -6.20 -11.05 -43.87
CA THR A 11 -5.54 -11.20 -42.56
C THR A 11 -4.64 -10.02 -42.18
N LEU A 12 -4.30 -9.15 -43.13
CA LEU A 12 -3.47 -7.96 -42.91
C LEU A 12 -4.26 -6.73 -42.42
N LEU A 13 -5.60 -6.78 -42.43
CA LEU A 13 -6.48 -5.69 -41.98
C LEU A 13 -6.97 -5.82 -40.53
N SER A 14 -6.63 -6.91 -39.82
CA SER A 14 -7.08 -7.14 -38.44
C SER A 14 -6.21 -6.50 -37.34
N SER A 15 -5.16 -5.77 -37.71
CA SER A 15 -4.19 -5.21 -36.75
C SER A 15 -4.19 -3.69 -36.75
N CYS A 16 -5.32 -3.07 -36.40
CA CYS A 16 -5.34 -1.68 -35.94
C CYS A 16 -6.61 -1.38 -35.11
N ALA A 17 -6.98 -2.29 -34.20
CA ALA A 17 -7.76 -1.87 -33.04
C ALA A 17 -6.78 -1.31 -31.98
N THR A 18 -6.04 -0.27 -32.35
CA THR A 18 -5.49 0.64 -31.35
C THR A 18 -6.70 1.33 -30.76
N ILE A 19 -7.19 0.79 -29.63
CA ILE A 19 -8.20 1.45 -28.80
C ILE A 19 -7.72 2.89 -28.63
N PRO A 20 -8.46 3.89 -29.13
CA PRO A 20 -8.09 5.28 -28.89
C PRO A 20 -8.12 5.45 -27.37
N ARG A 21 -6.94 5.57 -26.76
CA ARG A 21 -6.79 6.07 -25.40
C ARG A 21 -7.45 7.43 -25.45
N GLN A 22 -8.70 7.52 -24.97
CA GLN A 22 -9.37 8.80 -24.86
C GLN A 22 -8.39 9.73 -24.14
N PRO A 23 -8.24 10.99 -24.56
CA PRO A 23 -7.45 11.96 -23.82
C PRO A 23 -8.09 12.05 -22.44
N GLU A 24 -7.52 11.31 -21.49
CA GLU A 24 -7.90 11.27 -20.11
C GLU A 24 -7.73 12.68 -19.58
N THR A 25 -8.85 13.38 -19.43
CA THR A 25 -8.82 14.81 -19.17
C THR A 25 -8.18 15.04 -17.81
N SER A 26 -7.33 16.06 -17.71
CA SER A 26 -6.74 16.51 -16.42
C SER A 26 -7.80 16.66 -15.32
N GLN A 27 -9.05 16.94 -15.70
CA GLN A 27 -10.18 17.16 -14.82
C GLN A 27 -10.59 15.91 -14.01
N ASP A 28 -10.50 14.72 -14.61
CA ASP A 28 -10.78 13.46 -13.90
C ASP A 28 -9.65 13.12 -12.89
N ALA A 29 -8.40 13.41 -13.28
CA ALA A 29 -7.24 13.27 -12.42
C ALA A 29 -7.32 14.21 -11.20
N ASP A 30 -7.80 15.45 -11.40
CA ASP A 30 -8.03 16.42 -10.33
C ASP A 30 -9.10 15.93 -9.34
N LYS A 31 -10.22 15.43 -9.85
CA LYS A 31 -11.30 14.88 -9.02
C LYS A 31 -10.82 13.70 -8.18
N LEU A 32 -10.11 12.74 -8.79
CA LEU A 32 -9.54 11.59 -8.08
C LEU A 32 -8.52 11.99 -7.03
N LEU A 33 -7.71 13.02 -7.29
CA LEU A 33 -6.77 13.55 -6.31
C LEU A 33 -7.53 14.15 -5.11
N GLN A 34 -8.53 14.98 -5.37
CA GLN A 34 -9.32 15.62 -4.32
C GLN A 34 -10.08 14.60 -3.47
N GLU A 35 -10.81 13.69 -4.10
CA GLU A 35 -11.52 12.61 -3.39
C GLU A 35 -10.55 11.69 -2.65
N GLY A 36 -9.37 11.44 -3.22
CA GLY A 36 -8.32 10.65 -2.58
C GLY A 36 -7.74 11.32 -1.33
N ILE A 37 -7.57 12.65 -1.33
CA ILE A 37 -7.12 13.40 -0.15
C ILE A 37 -8.19 13.36 0.94
N VAL A 38 -9.46 13.57 0.59
CA VAL A 38 -10.58 13.48 1.56
C VAL A 38 -10.68 12.08 2.16
N ALA A 39 -10.65 11.03 1.31
CA ALA A 39 -10.70 9.64 1.78
C ALA A 39 -9.50 9.26 2.67
N LEU A 40 -8.34 9.85 2.43
CA LEU A 40 -7.16 9.68 3.29
C LEU A 40 -7.35 10.35 4.65
N GLY A 41 -7.93 11.56 4.68
CA GLY A 41 -8.19 12.30 5.91
C GLY A 41 -9.27 11.66 6.78
N GLU A 42 -10.40 11.29 6.18
CA GLU A 42 -11.58 10.81 6.93
C GLU A 42 -11.56 9.31 7.21
N LYS A 43 -11.10 8.50 6.23
CA LYS A 43 -11.21 7.04 6.26
C LYS A 43 -9.86 6.34 6.31
N HIS A 44 -8.75 7.10 6.37
CA HIS A 44 -7.39 6.59 6.26
C HIS A 44 -7.15 5.70 5.03
N SER A 45 -7.94 5.90 3.98
CA SER A 45 -7.89 5.09 2.77
C SER A 45 -6.95 5.71 1.74
N THR A 46 -6.11 4.88 1.14
CA THR A 46 -5.18 5.28 0.06
C THR A 46 -5.62 4.76 -1.31
N HIS A 47 -6.79 4.13 -1.40
CA HIS A 47 -7.24 3.42 -2.60
C HIS A 47 -7.31 4.35 -3.82
N LEU A 48 -7.98 5.50 -3.69
CA LEU A 48 -8.17 6.45 -4.79
C LEU A 48 -6.86 7.09 -5.24
N LEU A 49 -5.94 7.39 -4.31
CA LEU A 49 -4.60 7.88 -4.65
C LEU A 49 -3.78 6.84 -5.42
N LYS A 50 -3.89 5.56 -5.07
CA LYS A 50 -3.25 4.47 -5.82
C LYS A 50 -3.88 4.30 -7.21
N GLN A 51 -5.21 4.44 -7.29
CA GLN A 51 -5.93 4.39 -8.55
C GLN A 51 -5.50 5.53 -9.48
N LEU A 52 -5.37 6.75 -8.96
CA LEU A 52 -4.90 7.92 -9.71
C LEU A 52 -3.52 7.68 -10.32
N VAL A 53 -2.56 7.17 -9.54
CA VAL A 53 -1.21 6.85 -10.04
C VAL A 53 -1.23 5.78 -11.13
N LYS A 54 -2.15 4.82 -11.05
CA LYS A 54 -2.25 3.72 -12.02
C LYS A 54 -2.92 4.14 -13.32
N GLN A 55 -3.99 4.94 -13.24
CA GLN A 55 -4.80 5.34 -14.38
C GLN A 55 -4.14 6.52 -15.13
N TYR A 56 -3.63 7.51 -14.39
CA TYR A 56 -3.14 8.78 -14.95
C TYR A 56 -1.64 9.03 -14.66
N PRO A 57 -0.73 8.09 -14.96
CA PRO A 57 0.66 8.09 -14.45
C PRO A 57 1.49 9.33 -14.83
N ASP A 58 1.21 9.93 -15.98
CA ASP A 58 1.99 11.05 -16.52
C ASP A 58 1.49 12.42 -16.08
N THR A 59 0.42 12.47 -15.29
CA THR A 59 -0.20 13.71 -14.82
C THR A 59 0.52 14.29 -13.58
N PRO A 60 0.52 15.63 -13.39
CA PRO A 60 1.06 16.23 -12.17
C PRO A 60 0.33 15.76 -10.91
N GLN A 61 -0.97 15.44 -11.02
CA GLN A 61 -1.79 14.92 -9.94
C GLN A 61 -1.32 13.52 -9.50
N ALA A 62 -0.97 12.64 -10.44
CA ALA A 62 -0.37 11.35 -10.11
C ALA A 62 1.00 11.50 -9.43
N LYS A 63 1.82 12.46 -9.86
CA LYS A 63 3.10 12.75 -9.17
C LYS A 63 2.86 13.21 -7.73
N ALA A 64 1.88 14.08 -7.50
CA ALA A 64 1.50 14.52 -6.16
C ALA A 64 0.98 13.33 -5.30
N ALA A 65 0.08 12.52 -5.84
CA ALA A 65 -0.42 11.34 -5.15
C ALA A 65 0.68 10.32 -4.80
N ALA A 66 1.64 10.09 -5.70
CA ALA A 66 2.78 9.23 -5.43
C ALA A 66 3.63 9.75 -4.25
N GLN A 67 3.84 11.06 -4.15
CA GLN A 67 4.53 11.66 -3.01
C GLN A 67 3.74 11.47 -1.70
N ILE A 68 2.43 11.73 -1.72
CA ILE A 68 1.55 11.53 -0.56
C ILE A 68 1.62 10.07 -0.08
N LEU A 69 1.49 9.11 -1.00
CA LEU A 69 1.57 7.68 -0.70
C LEU A 69 2.91 7.31 -0.05
N LYS A 70 4.03 7.85 -0.54
CA LYS A 70 5.36 7.62 0.04
C LYS A 70 5.44 8.11 1.48
N VAL A 71 4.91 9.30 1.78
CA VAL A 71 4.88 9.84 3.14
C VAL A 71 4.02 8.99 4.06
N CYS A 72 2.84 8.57 3.61
CA CYS A 72 1.95 7.71 4.39
C CYS A 72 2.60 6.35 4.73
N LEU A 73 3.30 5.75 3.77
CA LEU A 73 4.02 4.49 4.00
C LEU A 73 5.17 4.66 5.00
N LYS A 74 5.94 5.75 4.87
CA LYS A 74 7.02 6.05 5.83
C LYS A 74 6.49 6.25 7.24
N LYS A 75 5.42 7.05 7.41
CA LYS A 75 4.80 7.28 8.72
C LYS A 75 4.30 5.99 9.36
N LYS A 76 3.65 5.10 8.59
CA LYS A 76 3.24 3.78 9.09
C LYS A 76 4.43 2.92 9.51
N ALA A 77 5.51 2.91 8.73
CA ALA A 77 6.71 2.17 9.09
C ALA A 77 7.36 2.68 10.39
N ASP A 78 7.43 4.00 10.56
CA ASP A 78 8.01 4.63 11.76
C ASP A 78 7.16 4.38 13.02
N THR A 79 5.82 4.51 12.92
CA THR A 79 4.91 4.18 14.03
C THR A 79 5.00 2.71 14.42
N ASN A 80 4.95 1.81 13.44
CA ASN A 80 5.07 0.37 13.70
C ASN A 80 6.41 0.02 14.35
N LYS A 81 7.51 0.66 13.94
CA LYS A 81 8.82 0.46 14.54
C LYS A 81 8.84 0.87 16.02
N GLY A 82 8.23 2.01 16.36
CA GLY A 82 8.11 2.46 17.76
C GLY A 82 7.31 1.49 18.62
N GLU A 83 6.18 0.99 18.11
CA GLU A 83 5.36 -0.01 18.81
C GLU A 83 6.10 -1.33 19.00
N ILE A 84 6.85 -1.80 18.00
CA ILE A 84 7.65 -3.02 18.11
C ILE A 84 8.73 -2.88 19.19
N GLU A 85 9.43 -1.76 19.25
CA GLU A 85 10.44 -1.55 20.30
C GLU A 85 9.82 -1.47 21.69
N LYS A 86 8.65 -0.84 21.82
CA LYS A 86 7.90 -0.82 23.08
C LYS A 86 7.50 -2.23 23.51
N LEU A 87 6.94 -3.03 22.61
CA LEU A 87 6.55 -4.42 22.89
C LEU A 87 7.74 -5.31 23.25
N LYS A 88 8.92 -5.08 22.65
CA LYS A 88 10.15 -5.79 23.02
C LYS A 88 10.57 -5.45 24.45
N GLN A 89 10.50 -4.18 24.83
CA GLN A 89 10.85 -3.73 26.17
C GLN A 89 9.89 -4.29 27.22
N GLU A 90 8.58 -4.28 26.94
CA GLU A 90 7.57 -4.89 27.81
C GLU A 90 7.78 -6.41 27.98
N ASN A 91 8.11 -7.13 26.89
CA ASN A 91 8.43 -8.56 26.98
C ASN A 91 9.69 -8.83 27.82
N LEU A 92 10.71 -7.99 27.72
CA LEU A 92 11.92 -8.11 28.52
C LEU A 92 11.58 -7.92 30.01
N GLN A 93 10.81 -6.88 30.34
CA GLN A 93 10.39 -6.59 31.70
C GLN A 93 9.57 -7.74 32.29
N LEU A 94 8.58 -8.25 31.54
CA LEU A 94 7.76 -9.38 31.98
C LEU A 94 8.59 -10.64 32.24
N LYS A 95 9.63 -10.87 31.42
CA LYS A 95 10.54 -12.00 31.62
C LYS A 95 11.33 -11.87 32.92
N GLU A 96 11.87 -10.68 33.20
CA GLU A 96 12.57 -10.41 34.46
C GLU A 96 11.65 -10.59 35.67
N ASP A 97 10.42 -10.11 35.59
CA ASP A 97 9.46 -10.22 36.69
C ASP A 97 9.01 -11.68 36.91
N LEU A 98 8.85 -12.46 35.85
CA LEU A 98 8.63 -13.90 35.94
C LEU A 98 9.80 -14.62 36.64
N ASP A 99 11.04 -14.25 36.32
CA ASP A 99 12.22 -14.85 36.95
C ASP A 99 12.33 -14.45 38.45
N LYS A 100 12.00 -13.21 38.81
CA LYS A 100 11.89 -12.79 40.22
C LYS A 100 10.82 -13.59 40.98
N LEU A 101 9.63 -13.75 40.40
CA LEU A 101 8.54 -14.50 41.01
C LEU A 101 8.93 -15.97 41.23
N ARG A 102 9.63 -16.59 40.27
CA ARG A 102 10.18 -17.94 40.42
C ARG A 102 11.17 -18.04 41.58
N GLN A 103 12.08 -17.08 41.71
CA GLN A 103 13.04 -17.05 42.82
C GLN A 103 12.33 -16.88 44.17
N LEU A 104 11.32 -16.01 44.25
CA LEU A 104 10.51 -15.85 45.44
C LEU A 104 9.80 -17.14 45.82
N LEU A 105 9.20 -17.83 44.85
CA LEU A 105 8.53 -19.12 45.06
C LEU A 105 9.51 -20.15 45.66
N ILE A 106 10.67 -20.34 45.03
CA ILE A 106 11.73 -21.25 45.53
C ILE A 106 12.14 -20.86 46.96
N SER A 107 12.32 -19.57 47.24
CA SER A 107 12.69 -19.10 48.58
C SER A 107 11.58 -19.28 49.62
N SER A 108 10.32 -19.28 49.21
CA SER A 108 9.18 -19.54 50.08
C SER A 108 9.04 -21.03 50.39
N GLU A 109 9.22 -21.91 49.41
CA GLU A 109 9.20 -23.36 49.58
C GLU A 109 10.33 -23.83 50.49
N LYS A 110 11.54 -23.26 50.35
CA LYS A 110 12.68 -23.53 51.25
C LYS A 110 12.46 -23.11 52.70
N ARG A 111 11.60 -22.12 52.96
CA ARG A 111 11.26 -21.68 54.32
C ARG A 111 10.12 -22.50 54.94
N ALA A 112 9.31 -23.16 54.11
CA ALA A 112 8.17 -23.96 54.52
C ALA A 112 8.51 -25.45 54.73
N SER A 113 9.69 -25.89 54.28
CA SER A 113 10.24 -27.24 54.45
C SER A 113 11.24 -27.28 55.60
#